data_AF-A0A955WFG6-F1
#
_entry.id   AF-A0A955WFG6-F1
#
_cell.length_a   1.000
_cell.length_b   1.000
_cell.length_c   1.000
_cell.angle_alpha   90.00
_cell.angle_beta   90.00
_cell.angle_gamma   90.00
#
_symmetry.space_group_name_H-M   'P 1'
#
loop_
_entity.id
_entity.type
_entity.pdbx_description
1 polymer ?
#
loop_
_entity_poly.entity_id
_entity_poly.type
_entity_poly.pdbx_seq_one_letter_code
_entity_poly.pdbx_strand_id
1 'polypeptide(L)'
;SMNTLADKIAEEVRGHAQRPALAALAATLLARLAESQLHHLGPDAVSQRVRELGIDRADAAFPSGNVLEILERGPESDVDHALVAALAVSHWVDLPGARRAEVMDAWTDRALWLETQTRYPVFAFVDRLLEAHAADAYWEKVGERLLAARADTPAEAARAAAWCAALRGSRSSESARILAKVGEEASSGVVRQMAAPAASGGASALSVQGRAGHAPPGGARGVLRLISGWALLEWLWRALAFVASARRDVTLQLGDAGVEVLASTRLLGREVRKARATYPLRSVLSASREVRYPRAHLLVGAVALGASLLVGGLWVAEGVRTGETYLLMAGGGLVLLGALLDLGLGVLPFGRRGRVALRLDAGGNHRVALVGADEARVDAFLRELERRLARAGE
;
A
#
# COMPACT_ATOMS: atom_id res chain seq x y z
N SER A 1 -12.42 7.39 -5.59
CA SER A 1 -11.32 7.34 -4.61
C SER A 1 -11.86 7.81 -3.26
N MET A 2 -11.20 7.48 -2.14
CA MET A 2 -11.65 7.90 -0.80
C MET A 2 -11.79 9.43 -0.67
N ASN A 3 -10.95 10.19 -1.38
CA ASN A 3 -11.06 11.65 -1.43
C ASN A 3 -12.38 12.13 -2.05
N THR A 4 -12.81 11.55 -3.19
CA THR A 4 -14.08 11.91 -3.83
C THR A 4 -15.29 11.58 -2.94
N LEU A 5 -15.21 10.47 -2.20
CA LEU A 5 -16.26 10.10 -1.24
C LEU A 5 -16.33 11.12 -0.09
N ALA A 6 -15.19 11.46 0.52
CA ALA A 6 -15.14 12.42 1.62
C ALA A 6 -15.60 13.83 1.18
N ASP A 7 -15.26 14.27 -0.03
CA ASP A 7 -15.73 15.55 -0.56
C ASP A 7 -17.26 15.55 -0.75
N LYS A 8 -17.84 14.46 -1.27
CA LYS A 8 -19.31 14.31 -1.42
C LYS A 8 -20.04 14.31 -0.07
N ILE A 9 -19.55 13.52 0.89
CA ILE A 9 -20.15 13.42 2.23
C ILE A 9 -20.06 14.76 2.98
N ALA A 10 -18.93 15.47 2.86
CA ALA A 10 -18.79 16.78 3.47
C ALA A 10 -19.82 17.79 2.94
N GLU A 11 -20.12 17.75 1.64
CA GLU A 11 -21.17 18.57 1.02
C GLU A 11 -22.57 18.21 1.55
N GLU A 12 -22.89 16.91 1.61
CA GLU A 12 -24.17 16.43 2.16
C GLU A 12 -24.37 16.88 3.61
N VAL A 13 -23.33 16.79 4.43
CA VAL A 13 -23.39 17.22 5.84
C VAL A 13 -23.57 18.73 5.94
N ARG A 14 -22.84 19.55 5.17
CA ARG A 14 -22.97 21.02 5.20
C ARG A 14 -24.37 21.49 4.81
N GLY A 15 -25.00 20.84 3.84
CA GLY A 15 -26.32 21.22 3.33
C GLY A 15 -27.51 20.75 4.19
N HIS A 16 -27.29 19.93 5.22
CA HIS A 16 -28.37 19.29 5.96
C HIS A 16 -28.99 20.22 7.02
N ALA A 17 -30.33 20.39 7.00
CA ALA A 17 -31.04 21.33 7.87
C ALA A 17 -30.85 21.03 9.38
N GLN A 18 -30.95 19.76 9.76
CA GLN A 18 -30.78 19.31 11.16
C GLN A 18 -29.33 18.99 11.54
N ARG A 19 -28.35 19.49 10.77
CA ARG A 19 -26.92 19.21 10.98
C ARG A 19 -26.47 19.43 12.43
N PRO A 20 -26.79 20.53 13.15
CA PRO A 20 -26.27 20.75 14.50
C PRO A 20 -26.70 19.66 15.51
N ALA A 21 -27.97 19.24 15.45
CA ALA A 21 -28.50 18.20 16.34
C ALA A 21 -27.90 16.82 16.04
N LEU A 22 -27.82 16.45 14.76
CA LEU A 22 -27.23 15.19 14.31
C LEU A 22 -25.73 15.14 14.56
N ALA A 23 -25.03 16.26 14.39
CA ALA A 23 -23.61 16.40 14.68
C ALA A 23 -23.33 16.22 16.18
N ALA A 24 -24.12 16.87 17.05
CA ALA A 24 -24.00 16.70 18.49
C ALA A 24 -24.26 15.24 18.93
N LEU A 25 -25.25 14.58 18.34
CA LEU A 25 -25.52 13.16 18.55
C LEU A 25 -24.31 12.30 18.16
N ALA A 26 -23.84 12.42 16.92
CA ALA A 26 -22.71 11.65 16.40
C ALA A 26 -21.43 11.88 17.22
N ALA A 27 -21.11 13.13 17.54
CA ALA A 27 -19.95 13.48 18.35
C ALA A 27 -20.02 12.88 19.76
N THR A 28 -21.20 12.91 20.40
CA THR A 28 -21.41 12.31 21.73
C THR A 28 -21.22 10.80 21.69
N LEU A 29 -21.82 10.12 20.70
CA LEU A 29 -21.74 8.67 20.57
C LEU A 29 -20.31 8.21 20.24
N LEU A 30 -19.63 8.85 19.29
CA LEU A 30 -18.24 8.53 18.97
C LEU A 30 -17.28 8.84 20.13
N ALA A 31 -17.53 9.90 20.90
CA ALA A 31 -16.74 10.17 22.09
C ALA A 31 -16.88 9.06 23.12
N ARG A 32 -18.11 8.61 23.39
CA ARG A 32 -18.37 7.47 24.29
C ARG A 32 -17.73 6.19 23.77
N LEU A 33 -17.80 5.94 22.46
CA LEU A 33 -17.18 4.78 21.81
C LEU A 33 -15.67 4.77 22.06
N ALA A 34 -15.01 5.91 21.88
CA ALA A 34 -13.57 6.06 22.10
C ALA A 34 -13.16 5.94 23.58
N GLU A 35 -13.94 6.53 24.50
CA GLU A 35 -13.67 6.47 25.94
C GLU A 35 -13.83 5.06 26.51
N SER A 36 -14.86 4.34 26.05
CA SER A 36 -15.13 2.97 26.47
C SER A 36 -14.31 1.93 25.69
N GLN A 37 -13.58 2.37 24.66
CA GLN A 37 -12.82 1.54 23.73
C GLN A 37 -13.66 0.40 23.11
N LEU A 38 -14.93 0.67 22.85
CA LEU A 38 -15.87 -0.28 22.24
C LEU A 38 -15.85 -0.17 20.72
N HIS A 39 -16.11 -1.26 19.99
CA HIS A 39 -16.24 -1.21 18.54
C HIS A 39 -17.65 -0.83 18.05
N HIS A 40 -18.66 -0.98 18.91
CA HIS A 40 -20.05 -0.64 18.61
C HIS A 40 -20.78 -0.19 19.88
N LEU A 41 -21.81 0.64 19.72
CA LEU A 41 -22.75 0.96 20.79
C LEU A 41 -24.01 0.12 20.63
N GLY A 42 -24.62 -0.30 21.74
CA GLY A 42 -25.89 -1.02 21.70
C GLY A 42 -27.04 -0.14 21.19
N PRO A 43 -28.02 -0.72 20.49
CA PRO A 43 -29.14 0.02 19.90
C PRO A 43 -29.95 0.79 20.95
N ASP A 44 -30.04 0.28 22.17
CA ASP A 44 -30.74 0.94 23.29
C ASP A 44 -30.09 2.26 23.68
N ALA A 45 -28.75 2.32 23.69
CA ALA A 45 -28.01 3.54 24.04
C ALA A 45 -28.19 4.63 22.98
N VAL A 46 -28.24 4.24 21.71
CA VAL A 46 -28.53 5.14 20.59
C VAL A 46 -29.98 5.63 20.67
N SER A 47 -30.93 4.71 20.81
CA SER A 47 -32.37 5.01 20.89
C SER A 47 -32.69 5.94 22.06
N GLN A 48 -32.08 5.72 23.23
CA GLN A 48 -32.22 6.60 24.37
C GLN A 48 -31.75 8.03 24.04
N ARG A 49 -30.58 8.17 23.43
CA ARG A 49 -30.01 9.48 23.12
C ARG A 49 -30.79 10.23 22.04
N VAL A 50 -31.32 9.52 21.04
CA VAL A 50 -32.22 10.07 20.02
C VAL A 50 -33.49 10.63 20.67
N ARG A 51 -34.12 9.89 21.59
CA ARG A 51 -35.30 10.36 22.33
C ARG A 51 -35.01 11.60 23.16
N GLU A 52 -33.86 11.65 23.83
CA GLU A 52 -33.44 12.82 24.63
C GLU A 52 -33.26 14.08 23.78
N LEU A 53 -32.79 13.95 22.54
CA LEU A 53 -32.59 15.06 21.61
C LEU A 53 -33.84 15.41 20.80
N GLY A 54 -34.90 14.59 20.87
CA GLY A 54 -36.17 14.83 20.17
C GLY A 54 -36.04 14.83 18.64
N ILE A 55 -35.09 14.06 18.09
CA ILE A 55 -34.83 14.02 16.64
C ILE A 55 -35.78 13.03 15.97
N ASP A 56 -36.54 13.49 14.97
CA ASP A 56 -37.38 12.61 14.15
C ASP A 56 -36.52 11.76 13.21
N ARG A 57 -36.96 10.54 12.91
CA ARG A 57 -36.28 9.65 11.96
C ARG A 57 -36.31 10.22 10.54
N ALA A 58 -37.36 10.94 10.16
CA ALA A 58 -37.43 11.60 8.85
C ALA A 58 -36.38 12.71 8.70
N ASP A 59 -36.06 13.38 9.81
CA ASP A 59 -35.08 14.46 9.91
C ASP A 59 -33.62 13.98 9.84
N ALA A 60 -33.38 12.67 9.80
CA ALA A 60 -32.06 12.06 9.78
C ALA A 60 -31.66 11.49 8.41
N ALA A 61 -32.45 11.77 7.36
CA ALA A 61 -32.25 11.23 6.03
C ALA A 61 -31.21 12.03 5.23
N PHE A 62 -30.10 11.39 4.86
CA PHE A 62 -29.13 11.90 3.88
C PHE A 62 -29.26 11.14 2.55
N PRO A 63 -28.77 11.70 1.43
CA PRO A 63 -28.61 10.94 0.19
C PRO A 63 -27.78 9.67 0.37
N SER A 64 -26.82 9.68 1.30
CA SER A 64 -25.97 8.53 1.65
C SER A 64 -26.60 7.54 2.64
N GLY A 65 -27.81 7.80 3.14
CA GLY A 65 -28.53 6.93 4.08
C GLY A 65 -29.11 7.67 5.28
N ASN A 66 -29.91 6.98 6.09
CA ASN A 66 -30.46 7.56 7.31
C ASN A 66 -29.50 7.35 8.49
N VAL A 67 -29.02 8.44 9.10
CA VAL A 67 -27.97 8.34 10.13
C VAL A 67 -28.45 7.66 11.41
N LEU A 68 -29.73 7.78 11.79
CA LEU A 68 -30.23 7.08 12.98
C LEU A 68 -30.26 5.58 12.76
N GLU A 69 -30.67 5.13 11.58
CA GLU A 69 -30.66 3.70 11.24
C GLU A 69 -29.23 3.15 11.22
N ILE A 70 -28.29 3.93 10.67
CA ILE A 70 -26.86 3.60 10.66
C ILE A 70 -26.32 3.48 12.09
N LEU A 71 -26.68 4.40 12.99
CA LEU A 71 -26.22 4.37 14.38
C LEU A 71 -26.87 3.22 15.17
N GLU A 72 -28.14 2.93 14.94
CA GLU A 72 -28.88 1.83 15.60
C GLU A 72 -28.33 0.44 15.22
N ARG A 73 -28.07 0.21 13.93
CA ARG A 73 -27.55 -1.08 13.42
C ARG A 73 -26.03 -1.19 13.51
N GLY A 74 -25.34 -0.05 13.62
CA GLY A 74 -23.89 0.06 13.48
C GLY A 74 -23.47 0.30 12.02
N PRO A 75 -22.45 1.14 11.75
CA PRO A 75 -21.94 1.34 10.39
C PRO A 75 -21.38 0.05 9.79
N GLU A 76 -21.80 -0.29 8.56
CA GLU A 76 -21.36 -1.50 7.86
C GLU A 76 -20.52 -1.19 6.62
N SER A 77 -20.77 -0.05 5.98
CA SER A 77 -20.09 0.39 4.77
C SER A 77 -19.09 1.53 5.03
N ASP A 78 -18.15 1.75 4.10
CA ASP A 78 -17.24 2.90 4.15
C ASP A 78 -18.00 4.24 4.09
N VAL A 79 -19.16 4.25 3.42
CA VAL A 79 -20.05 5.41 3.32
C VAL A 79 -20.69 5.71 4.69
N ASP A 80 -21.16 4.68 5.41
CA ASP A 80 -21.75 4.81 6.75
C ASP A 80 -20.73 5.41 7.73
N HIS A 81 -19.52 4.85 7.75
CA HIS A 81 -18.44 5.33 8.61
C HIS A 81 -18.05 6.77 8.28
N ALA A 82 -17.97 7.10 6.99
CA ALA A 82 -17.67 8.44 6.53
C ALA A 82 -18.74 9.45 6.95
N LEU A 83 -20.03 9.12 6.80
CA LEU A 83 -21.13 10.01 7.17
C LEU A 83 -21.16 10.30 8.68
N VAL A 84 -21.01 9.28 9.51
CA VAL A 84 -21.00 9.43 10.98
C VAL A 84 -19.77 10.23 11.44
N ALA A 85 -18.58 9.95 10.87
CA ALA A 85 -17.36 10.70 11.18
C ALA A 85 -17.48 12.18 10.77
N ALA A 86 -18.03 12.46 9.59
CA ALA A 86 -18.27 13.81 9.10
C ALA A 86 -19.21 14.60 10.03
N LEU A 87 -20.31 14.00 10.48
CA LEU A 87 -21.22 14.63 11.43
C LEU A 87 -20.53 14.92 12.76
N ALA A 88 -19.72 14.00 13.28
CA ALA A 88 -18.99 14.23 14.52
C ALA A 88 -18.00 15.39 14.42
N VAL A 89 -17.27 15.53 13.29
CA VAL A 89 -16.38 16.68 13.05
C VAL A 89 -17.17 17.98 12.87
N SER A 90 -18.32 17.92 12.17
CA SER A 90 -19.19 19.09 11.99
C SER A 90 -19.70 19.67 13.30
N HIS A 91 -19.73 18.90 14.39
CA HIS A 91 -20.15 19.40 15.69
C HIS A 91 -19.25 20.56 16.16
N TRP A 92 -17.96 20.54 15.82
CA TRP A 92 -17.03 21.58 16.24
C TRP A 92 -17.28 22.92 15.53
N VAL A 93 -17.83 22.89 14.31
CA VAL A 93 -18.18 24.09 13.53
C VAL A 93 -19.18 24.95 14.30
N ASP A 94 -20.15 24.31 14.95
CA ASP A 94 -21.29 24.98 15.59
C ASP A 94 -20.97 25.46 17.02
N LEU A 95 -19.79 25.13 17.56
CA LEU A 95 -19.39 25.53 18.90
C LEU A 95 -18.76 26.94 18.93
N PRO A 96 -19.04 27.75 19.97
CA PRO A 96 -18.33 29.01 20.22
C PRO A 96 -16.83 28.79 20.45
N GLY A 97 -15.98 29.74 20.05
CA GLY A 97 -14.51 29.59 20.00
C GLY A 97 -13.85 28.99 21.26
N ALA A 98 -14.18 29.48 22.46
CA ALA A 98 -13.61 28.96 23.71
C ALA A 98 -14.04 27.51 23.99
N ARG A 99 -15.33 27.20 23.81
CA ARG A 99 -15.85 25.84 24.00
C ARG A 99 -15.35 24.89 22.92
N ARG A 100 -15.21 25.39 21.69
CA ARG A 100 -14.65 24.66 20.55
C ARG A 100 -13.23 24.20 20.87
N ALA A 101 -12.36 25.08 21.37
CA ALA A 101 -10.98 24.75 21.73
C ALA A 101 -10.90 23.65 22.80
N GLU A 102 -11.70 23.75 23.87
CA GLU A 102 -11.79 22.72 24.93
C GLU A 102 -12.25 21.37 24.37
N VAL A 103 -13.30 21.36 23.55
CA VAL A 103 -13.83 20.14 22.95
C VAL A 103 -12.83 19.52 21.99
N MET A 104 -12.12 20.32 21.18
CA MET A 104 -11.12 19.83 20.22
C MET A 104 -9.90 19.21 20.90
N ASP A 105 -9.42 19.77 22.01
CA ASP A 105 -8.33 19.16 22.78
C ASP A 105 -8.74 17.78 23.30
N ALA A 106 -9.90 17.68 23.95
CA ALA A 106 -10.44 16.40 24.41
C ALA A 106 -10.71 15.41 23.26
N TRP A 107 -11.06 15.90 22.07
CA TRP A 107 -11.29 15.07 20.90
C TRP A 107 -10.01 14.55 20.23
N THR A 108 -8.86 15.20 20.43
CA THR A 108 -7.64 14.84 19.69
C THR A 108 -7.23 13.37 19.90
N ASP A 109 -7.28 12.89 21.15
CA ASP A 109 -7.00 11.48 21.46
C ASP A 109 -8.11 10.53 21.00
N ARG A 110 -9.36 10.98 21.09
CA ARG A 110 -10.53 10.20 20.65
C ARG A 110 -10.51 9.97 19.14
N ALA A 111 -10.15 10.99 18.36
CA ALA A 111 -9.98 10.90 16.90
C ALA A 111 -8.90 9.89 16.54
N LEU A 112 -7.75 9.95 17.21
CA LEU A 112 -6.69 8.98 16.97
C LEU A 112 -7.15 7.56 17.30
N TRP A 113 -7.84 7.35 18.42
CA TRP A 113 -8.34 6.03 18.79
C TRP A 113 -9.32 5.52 17.72
N LEU A 114 -10.26 6.35 17.28
CA LEU A 114 -11.24 5.98 16.24
C LEU A 114 -10.54 5.62 14.92
N GLU A 115 -9.60 6.43 14.44
CA GLU A 115 -8.89 6.18 13.18
C GLU A 115 -7.99 4.93 13.23
N THR A 116 -7.44 4.61 14.40
CA THR A 116 -6.51 3.47 14.53
C THR A 116 -7.18 2.16 14.93
N GLN A 117 -8.34 2.21 15.62
CA GLN A 117 -9.04 1.03 16.14
C GLN A 117 -10.37 0.74 15.44
N THR A 118 -10.83 1.64 14.57
CA THR A 118 -12.09 1.50 13.84
C THR A 118 -11.91 1.92 12.37
N ARG A 119 -13.02 2.02 11.62
CA ARG A 119 -13.02 2.49 10.24
C ARG A 119 -13.50 3.94 10.08
N TYR A 120 -13.66 4.71 11.17
CA TYR A 120 -14.11 6.10 11.09
C TYR A 120 -12.98 7.03 10.61
N PRO A 121 -13.08 7.64 9.41
CA PRO A 121 -12.03 8.48 8.85
C PRO A 121 -12.16 9.93 9.34
N VAL A 122 -12.06 10.15 10.65
CA VAL A 122 -12.22 11.48 11.31
C VAL A 122 -11.28 12.54 10.71
N PHE A 123 -10.00 12.22 10.52
CA PHE A 123 -8.99 13.18 10.02
C PHE A 123 -9.28 13.62 8.58
N ALA A 124 -9.93 12.78 7.78
CA ALA A 124 -10.29 13.13 6.41
C ALA A 124 -11.29 14.30 6.37
N PHE A 125 -12.07 14.54 7.42
CA PHE A 125 -13.10 15.57 7.44
C PHE A 125 -12.68 16.89 8.08
N VAL A 126 -11.55 16.94 8.79
CA VAL A 126 -11.06 18.14 9.49
C VAL A 126 -10.93 19.32 8.52
N ASP A 127 -10.12 19.18 7.46
CA ASP A 127 -9.91 20.28 6.49
C ASP A 127 -11.11 20.52 5.56
N ARG A 128 -12.07 19.58 5.53
CA ARG A 128 -13.23 19.64 4.62
C ARG A 128 -14.43 20.33 5.25
N LEU A 129 -14.56 20.25 6.57
CA LEU A 129 -15.71 20.75 7.32
C LEU A 129 -15.36 21.94 8.21
N LEU A 130 -14.14 21.99 8.75
CA LEU A 130 -13.71 23.14 9.55
C LEU A 130 -13.27 24.28 8.65
N GLU A 131 -13.50 25.50 9.11
CA GLU A 131 -12.86 26.68 8.52
C GLU A 131 -11.35 26.60 8.70
N ALA A 132 -10.58 27.20 7.78
CA ALA A 132 -9.12 27.10 7.75
C ALA A 132 -8.46 27.38 9.11
N HIS A 133 -8.87 28.46 9.79
CA HIS A 133 -8.33 28.84 11.10
C HIS A 133 -8.61 27.79 12.20
N ALA A 134 -9.77 27.11 12.13
CA ALA A 134 -10.14 26.08 13.09
C ALA A 134 -9.44 24.75 12.77
N ALA A 135 -9.27 24.41 11.49
CA ALA A 135 -8.45 23.28 11.07
C ALA A 135 -6.99 23.45 11.52
N ASP A 136 -6.42 24.65 11.32
CA ASP A 136 -5.05 24.96 11.74
C ASP A 136 -4.89 24.79 13.27
N ALA A 137 -5.83 25.33 14.05
CA ALA A 137 -5.85 25.16 15.51
C ALA A 137 -5.98 23.68 15.94
N TYR A 138 -6.74 22.86 15.20
CA TYR A 138 -6.81 21.41 15.45
C TYR A 138 -5.44 20.75 15.24
N TRP A 139 -4.82 21.04 14.10
CA TRP A 139 -3.54 20.44 13.76
C TRP A 139 -2.43 20.89 14.70
N GLU A 140 -2.48 22.13 15.20
CA GLU A 140 -1.56 22.61 16.24
C GLU A 140 -1.64 21.74 17.50
N LYS A 141 -2.84 21.35 17.95
CA LYS A 141 -3.01 20.40 19.06
C LYS A 141 -2.42 19.03 18.79
N VAL A 142 -2.61 18.50 17.58
CA VAL A 142 -1.92 17.27 17.15
C VAL A 142 -0.41 17.44 17.21
N GLY A 143 0.11 18.59 16.78
CA GLY A 143 1.53 18.96 16.85
C GLY A 143 2.07 18.99 18.28
N GLU A 144 1.35 19.62 19.22
CA GLU A 144 1.69 19.65 20.64
C GLU A 144 1.83 18.23 21.22
N ARG A 145 0.89 17.31 20.89
CA ARG A 145 0.96 15.90 21.32
C ARG A 145 2.16 15.18 20.73
N LEU A 146 2.49 15.42 19.46
CA LEU A 146 3.66 14.84 18.80
C LEU A 146 4.98 15.34 19.41
N LEU A 147 5.08 16.64 19.74
CA LEU A 147 6.26 17.20 20.39
C LEU A 147 6.51 16.59 21.79
N ALA A 148 5.43 16.30 22.52
CA ALA A 148 5.48 15.64 23.83
C ALA A 148 5.67 14.12 23.75
N ALA A 149 5.52 13.50 22.57
CA ALA A 149 5.56 12.05 22.41
C ALA A 149 6.97 11.47 22.58
N ARG A 150 7.10 10.47 23.44
CA ARG A 150 8.38 9.76 23.68
C ARG A 150 8.60 8.58 22.74
N ALA A 151 7.53 7.91 22.33
CA ALA A 151 7.60 6.72 21.47
C ALA A 151 8.53 5.64 22.06
N ASP A 152 8.49 5.46 23.38
CA ASP A 152 9.33 4.49 24.10
C ASP A 152 8.79 3.06 23.90
N THR A 153 7.49 2.94 23.64
CA THR A 153 6.82 1.67 23.33
C THR A 153 6.38 1.59 21.87
N PRO A 154 6.25 0.37 21.29
CA PRO A 154 5.70 0.21 19.95
C PRO A 154 4.31 0.82 19.78
N ALA A 155 3.48 0.79 20.83
CA ALA A 155 2.16 1.39 20.82
C ALA A 155 2.23 2.92 20.69
N GLU A 156 3.09 3.57 21.48
CA GLU A 156 3.31 5.03 21.37
C GLU A 156 3.90 5.42 20.01
N ALA A 157 4.85 4.64 19.49
CA ALA A 157 5.41 4.86 18.16
C ALA A 157 4.34 4.74 17.06
N ALA A 158 3.42 3.77 17.17
CA ALA A 158 2.31 3.64 16.23
C ALA A 158 1.34 4.82 16.29
N ARG A 159 1.04 5.35 17.49
CA ARG A 159 0.22 6.57 17.65
C ARG A 159 0.89 7.78 17.01
N ALA A 160 2.19 7.98 17.28
CA ALA A 160 2.97 9.04 16.64
C ALA A 160 2.99 8.91 15.11
N ALA A 161 3.16 7.69 14.58
CA ALA A 161 3.12 7.45 13.15
C ALA A 161 1.76 7.80 12.54
N ALA A 162 0.65 7.47 13.22
CA ALA A 162 -0.70 7.78 12.78
C ALA A 162 -0.97 9.29 12.76
N TRP A 163 -0.57 10.04 13.79
CA TRP A 163 -0.66 11.52 13.77
C TRP A 163 0.21 12.13 12.66
N CYS A 164 1.44 11.65 12.46
CA CYS A 164 2.28 12.11 11.35
C CYS A 164 1.64 11.80 9.99
N ALA A 165 0.98 10.65 9.83
CA ALA A 165 0.25 10.31 8.62
C ALA A 165 -0.97 11.23 8.41
N ALA A 166 -1.71 11.55 9.46
CA ALA A 166 -2.83 12.48 9.42
C ALA A 166 -2.38 13.89 9.00
N LEU A 167 -1.34 14.43 9.62
CA LEU A 167 -0.77 15.74 9.25
C LEU A 167 -0.25 15.78 7.81
N ARG A 168 0.28 14.66 7.28
CA ARG A 168 0.69 14.58 5.86
C ARG A 168 -0.49 14.49 4.90
N GLY A 169 -1.59 13.90 5.34
CA GLY A 169 -2.83 13.79 4.57
C GLY A 169 -3.65 15.08 4.56
N SER A 170 -3.35 16.00 5.47
CA SER A 170 -4.00 17.30 5.60
C SER A 170 -3.72 18.21 4.41
N ARG A 171 -4.70 19.07 4.08
CA ARG A 171 -4.60 20.15 3.09
C ARG A 171 -4.14 21.47 3.71
N SER A 172 -4.06 21.57 5.03
CA SER A 172 -3.59 22.77 5.73
C SER A 172 -2.08 22.97 5.53
N SER A 173 -1.69 24.20 5.18
CA SER A 173 -0.27 24.59 5.14
C SER A 173 0.37 24.54 6.53
N GLU A 174 -0.42 24.70 7.59
CA GLU A 174 0.05 24.65 8.96
C GLU A 174 0.49 23.22 9.33
N SER A 175 -0.21 22.19 8.84
CA SER A 175 0.19 20.80 9.07
C SER A 175 1.61 20.48 8.57
N ALA A 176 2.03 21.07 7.44
CA ALA A 176 3.39 20.93 6.93
C ALA A 176 4.42 21.65 7.82
N ARG A 177 4.09 22.84 8.34
CA ARG A 177 4.95 23.58 9.29
C ARG A 177 5.10 22.80 10.60
N ILE A 178 3.99 22.26 11.11
CA ILE A 178 3.97 21.45 12.33
C ILE A 178 4.83 20.20 12.15
N LEU A 179 4.73 19.49 11.02
CA LEU A 179 5.59 18.33 10.75
C LEU A 179 7.07 18.69 10.70
N ALA A 180 7.42 19.83 10.08
CA ALA A 180 8.79 20.32 10.07
C ALA A 180 9.29 20.61 11.50
N LYS A 181 8.49 21.33 12.29
CA LYS A 181 8.78 21.63 13.71
C LYS A 181 8.96 20.35 14.53
N VAL A 182 8.05 19.37 14.39
CA VAL A 182 8.16 18.07 15.08
C VAL A 182 9.43 17.32 14.63
N GLY A 183 9.81 17.40 13.35
CA GLY A 183 11.04 16.80 12.83
C GLY A 183 12.31 17.35 13.47
N GLU A 184 12.30 18.62 13.89
CA GLU A 184 13.44 19.32 14.49
C GLU A 184 13.43 19.23 16.03
N GLU A 185 12.28 19.48 16.65
CA GLU A 185 12.16 19.74 18.09
C GLU A 185 11.69 18.53 18.91
N ALA A 186 11.08 17.50 18.30
CA ALA A 186 10.53 16.39 19.08
C ALA A 186 11.60 15.69 19.92
N SER A 187 11.29 15.37 21.17
CA SER A 187 12.25 14.74 22.11
C SER A 187 12.71 13.37 21.63
N SER A 188 11.81 12.61 21.00
CA SER A 188 12.08 11.26 20.51
C SER A 188 12.72 11.26 19.13
N GLY A 189 13.85 10.56 18.99
CA GLY A 189 14.49 10.35 17.69
C GLY A 189 13.61 9.60 16.68
N VAL A 190 12.72 8.71 17.17
CA VAL A 190 11.76 7.97 16.34
C VAL A 190 10.69 8.92 15.79
N VAL A 191 10.13 9.77 16.64
CA VAL A 191 9.12 10.76 16.23
C VAL A 191 9.73 11.75 15.24
N ARG A 192 10.97 12.23 15.49
CA ARG A 192 11.70 13.08 14.53
C ARG A 192 11.85 12.42 13.17
N GLN A 193 12.24 11.14 13.12
CA GLN A 193 12.35 10.38 11.86
C GLN A 193 11.00 10.18 11.18
N MET A 194 9.93 9.96 11.94
CA MET A 194 8.57 9.81 11.41
C MET A 194 7.99 11.12 10.90
N ALA A 195 8.33 12.26 11.51
CA ALA A 195 7.86 13.59 11.13
C ALA A 195 8.74 14.22 10.05
N ALA A 196 10.00 13.77 9.93
CA ALA A 196 10.91 14.23 8.90
C ALA A 196 10.18 14.26 7.55
N PRO A 197 10.35 15.35 6.78
CA PRO A 197 9.84 15.40 5.43
C PRO A 197 10.35 14.13 4.76
N ALA A 198 9.43 13.26 4.31
CA ALA A 198 9.82 12.07 3.59
C ALA A 198 10.67 12.59 2.45
N ALA A 199 11.99 12.39 2.54
CA ALA A 199 12.99 13.21 1.87
C ALA A 199 12.46 13.59 0.50
N SER A 200 12.16 14.89 0.34
CA SER A 200 11.30 15.45 -0.68
C SER A 200 11.76 15.08 -2.09
N GLY A 201 11.50 13.86 -2.54
CA GLY A 201 11.08 13.59 -3.89
C GLY A 201 9.63 14.02 -3.89
N GLY A 202 9.38 15.26 -4.34
CA GLY A 202 8.10 15.96 -4.16
C GLY A 202 6.87 15.11 -4.45
N ALA A 203 5.75 15.49 -3.84
CA ALA A 203 4.44 14.94 -4.15
C ALA A 203 4.26 14.80 -5.67
N SER A 204 4.28 13.55 -6.16
CA SER A 204 4.27 13.09 -7.57
C SER A 204 5.58 12.54 -8.16
N ALA A 205 6.68 12.42 -7.42
CA ALA A 205 7.81 11.61 -7.88
C ALA A 205 7.45 10.12 -7.71
N LEU A 206 6.73 9.58 -8.70
CA LEU A 206 6.46 8.15 -8.83
C LEU A 206 7.79 7.40 -8.69
N SER A 207 7.91 6.64 -7.60
CA SER A 207 9.10 5.89 -7.26
C SER A 207 8.84 4.40 -7.31
N VAL A 208 9.76 3.68 -7.96
CA VAL A 208 9.74 2.24 -8.09
C VAL A 208 10.99 1.68 -7.44
N GLN A 209 10.78 0.90 -6.38
CA GLN A 209 11.86 0.22 -5.69
C GLN A 209 11.94 -1.24 -6.16
N GLY A 210 13.15 -1.70 -6.44
CA GLY A 210 13.44 -3.07 -6.84
C GLY A 210 14.90 -3.43 -6.56
N ARG A 211 15.32 -4.60 -7.00
CA ARG A 211 16.72 -5.03 -6.91
C ARG A 211 17.40 -4.88 -8.26
N ALA A 212 18.65 -4.43 -8.28
CA ALA A 212 19.47 -4.53 -9.48
C ALA A 212 19.61 -6.00 -9.85
N GLY A 213 19.13 -6.36 -11.04
CA GLY A 213 19.24 -7.71 -11.54
C GLY A 213 19.44 -7.68 -13.05
N HIS A 214 20.20 -8.62 -13.57
CA HIS A 214 20.23 -8.85 -15.00
C HIS A 214 18.95 -9.59 -15.38
N ALA A 215 18.23 -9.10 -16.39
CA ALA A 215 17.23 -9.91 -17.07
C ALA A 215 17.93 -11.19 -17.57
N PRO A 216 17.37 -12.38 -17.31
CA PRO A 216 17.96 -13.63 -17.80
C PRO A 216 18.06 -13.56 -19.33
N PRO A 217 19.16 -14.06 -19.93
CA PRO A 217 19.28 -14.07 -21.39
C PRO A 217 18.13 -14.91 -21.99
N GLY A 218 17.29 -14.28 -22.81
CA GLY A 218 16.22 -14.95 -23.54
C GLY A 218 16.73 -15.71 -24.78
N GLY A 219 15.88 -16.56 -25.35
CA GLY A 219 16.09 -17.20 -26.65
C GLY A 219 16.69 -18.61 -26.61
N ALA A 220 17.08 -19.12 -27.79
CA ALA A 220 17.54 -20.50 -27.99
C ALA A 220 18.78 -20.87 -27.16
N ARG A 221 19.66 -19.90 -26.86
CA ARG A 221 20.81 -20.10 -25.97
C ARG A 221 20.39 -20.46 -24.54
N GLY A 222 19.29 -19.90 -24.04
CA GLY A 222 18.74 -20.26 -22.73
C GLY A 222 18.25 -21.71 -22.68
N VAL A 223 17.65 -22.18 -23.78
CA VAL A 223 17.16 -23.56 -23.91
C VAL A 223 18.31 -24.56 -23.99
N LEU A 224 19.30 -24.31 -24.86
CA LEU A 224 20.51 -25.15 -24.98
C LEU A 224 21.23 -25.30 -23.63
N ARG A 225 21.31 -24.21 -22.87
CA ARG A 225 21.94 -24.20 -21.55
C ARG A 225 21.14 -24.96 -20.49
N LEU A 226 19.82 -25.04 -20.65
CA LEU A 226 18.95 -25.82 -19.77
C LEU A 226 19.11 -27.32 -20.07
N ILE A 227 19.10 -27.69 -21.35
CA ILE A 227 19.25 -29.08 -21.82
C ILE A 227 20.63 -29.64 -21.45
N SER A 228 21.69 -28.83 -21.50
CA SER A 228 23.04 -29.28 -21.14
C SER A 228 23.27 -29.50 -19.65
N GLY A 229 22.28 -29.25 -18.78
CA GLY A 229 22.42 -29.34 -17.32
C GLY A 229 23.29 -28.23 -16.70
N TRP A 230 23.98 -27.42 -17.52
CA TRP A 230 24.83 -26.33 -17.07
C TRP A 230 24.05 -25.25 -16.30
N ALA A 231 22.78 -25.02 -16.67
CA ALA A 231 21.91 -24.12 -15.93
C ALA A 231 21.75 -24.53 -14.46
N LEU A 232 21.70 -25.82 -14.16
CA LEU A 232 21.53 -26.33 -12.80
C LEU A 232 22.77 -26.04 -11.94
N LEU A 233 23.96 -26.25 -12.51
CA LEU A 233 25.24 -25.94 -11.86
C LEU A 233 25.37 -24.43 -11.59
N GLU A 234 24.99 -23.60 -12.55
CA GLU A 234 25.01 -22.14 -12.38
C GLU A 234 23.96 -21.65 -11.38
N TRP A 235 22.80 -22.30 -11.31
CA TRP A 235 21.78 -22.02 -10.29
C TRP A 235 22.27 -22.39 -8.90
N LEU A 236 22.92 -23.55 -8.74
CA LEU A 236 23.52 -23.97 -7.48
C LEU A 236 24.60 -22.97 -7.03
N TRP A 237 25.48 -22.58 -7.95
CA TRP A 237 26.50 -21.56 -7.68
C TRP A 237 25.88 -20.20 -7.34
N ARG A 238 24.83 -19.78 -8.05
CA ARG A 238 24.11 -18.53 -7.76
C ARG A 238 23.34 -18.59 -6.44
N ALA A 239 22.85 -19.75 -6.01
CA ALA A 239 22.21 -19.93 -4.71
C ALA A 239 23.23 -19.83 -3.58
N LEU A 240 24.39 -20.48 -3.74
CA LEU A 240 25.55 -20.35 -2.83
C LEU A 240 26.03 -18.90 -2.78
N ALA A 241 26.18 -18.25 -3.94
CA ALA A 241 26.52 -16.84 -4.01
C ALA A 241 25.41 -15.96 -3.43
N PHE A 242 24.12 -16.28 -3.56
CA PHE A 242 23.04 -15.49 -2.99
C PHE A 242 23.09 -15.42 -1.45
N VAL A 243 23.56 -16.48 -0.81
CA VAL A 243 23.82 -16.51 0.63
C VAL A 243 25.02 -15.62 0.99
N ALA A 244 26.03 -15.56 0.13
CA ALA A 244 27.27 -14.80 0.37
C ALA A 244 27.31 -13.38 -0.23
N SER A 245 26.38 -13.00 -1.11
CA SER A 245 26.56 -11.87 -2.04
C SER A 245 25.89 -10.57 -1.61
N ALA A 246 26.55 -9.48 -2.01
CA ALA A 246 26.08 -8.11 -1.90
C ALA A 246 24.69 -7.93 -2.55
N ARG A 247 23.72 -7.43 -1.79
CA ARG A 247 22.40 -7.05 -2.30
C ARG A 247 22.47 -5.63 -2.83
N ARG A 248 22.13 -5.44 -4.10
CA ARG A 248 22.02 -4.12 -4.73
C ARG A 248 20.55 -3.74 -4.85
N ASP A 249 20.10 -2.82 -4.00
CA ASP A 249 18.76 -2.25 -4.05
C ASP A 249 18.81 -1.01 -4.95
N VAL A 250 17.84 -0.89 -5.87
CA VAL A 250 17.73 0.24 -6.80
C VAL A 250 16.36 0.86 -6.66
N THR A 251 16.34 2.17 -6.51
CA THR A 251 15.12 2.97 -6.52
C THR A 251 15.17 3.86 -7.75
N LEU A 252 14.21 3.70 -8.64
CA LEU A 252 13.93 4.65 -9.70
C LEU A 252 12.98 5.71 -9.15
N GLN A 253 13.27 6.96 -9.39
CA GLN A 253 12.39 8.08 -9.08
C GLN A 253 12.24 8.94 -10.31
N LEU A 254 11.01 9.33 -10.63
CA LEU A 254 10.77 10.26 -11.72
C LEU A 254 10.79 11.69 -11.15
N GLY A 255 11.92 12.38 -11.36
CA GLY A 255 12.09 13.79 -10.99
C GLY A 255 11.79 14.74 -12.14
N ASP A 256 11.91 16.04 -11.88
CA ASP A 256 11.65 17.08 -12.89
C ASP A 256 12.75 17.10 -13.97
N ALA A 257 14.00 16.80 -13.58
CA ALA A 257 15.14 16.73 -14.51
C ALA A 257 15.20 15.42 -15.32
N GLY A 258 14.43 14.39 -14.94
CA GLY A 258 14.41 13.09 -15.60
C GLY A 258 14.28 11.92 -14.65
N VAL A 259 14.79 10.75 -15.07
CA VAL A 259 14.75 9.53 -14.27
C VAL A 259 15.98 9.47 -13.38
N GLU A 260 15.77 9.58 -12.07
CA GLU A 260 16.81 9.40 -11.08
C GLU A 260 16.92 7.94 -10.65
N VAL A 261 18.14 7.44 -10.63
CA VAL A 261 18.49 6.06 -10.27
C VAL A 261 19.36 6.11 -9.03
N LEU A 262 18.78 5.67 -7.92
CA LEU A 262 19.44 5.57 -6.62
C LEU A 262 19.78 4.10 -6.38
N ALA A 263 21.04 3.74 -6.50
CA ALA A 263 21.53 2.39 -6.22
C ALA A 263 22.27 2.34 -4.87
N SER A 264 21.84 1.44 -4.00
CA SER A 264 22.49 1.13 -2.72
C SER A 264 23.00 -0.32 -2.75
N THR A 265 24.29 -0.50 -2.48
CA THR A 265 24.90 -1.83 -2.33
C THR A 265 25.07 -2.13 -0.85
N ARG A 266 24.38 -3.17 -0.37
CA ARG A 266 24.49 -3.68 1.00
C ARG A 266 25.28 -4.99 1.01
N LEU A 267 26.31 -5.08 1.85
CA LEU A 267 27.08 -6.29 2.12
C LEU A 267 26.92 -6.61 3.60
N LEU A 268 26.45 -7.82 3.94
CA LEU A 268 26.28 -8.27 5.33
C LEU A 268 25.43 -7.29 6.19
N GLY A 269 24.37 -6.74 5.60
CA GLY A 269 23.48 -5.78 6.27
C GLY A 269 24.03 -4.36 6.40
N ARG A 270 25.30 -4.10 6.03
CA ARG A 270 25.91 -2.76 6.02
C ARG A 270 25.90 -2.17 4.62
N GLU A 271 25.63 -0.89 4.53
CA GLU A 271 25.66 -0.15 3.26
C GLU A 271 27.10 0.18 2.88
N VAL A 272 27.58 -0.39 1.77
CA VAL A 272 28.97 -0.26 1.31
C VAL A 272 29.11 0.86 0.28
N ARG A 273 28.10 1.04 -0.58
CA ARG A 273 28.19 2.00 -1.69
C ARG A 273 26.82 2.54 -2.05
N LYS A 274 26.71 3.87 -2.10
CA LYS A 274 25.61 4.60 -2.74
C LYS A 274 26.07 5.13 -4.08
N ALA A 275 25.23 5.00 -5.10
CA ALA A 275 25.42 5.65 -6.39
C ALA A 275 24.10 6.33 -6.78
N ARG A 276 24.19 7.58 -7.23
CA ARG A 276 23.07 8.34 -7.80
C ARG A 276 23.43 8.69 -9.23
N ALA A 277 22.53 8.39 -10.16
CA ALA A 277 22.64 8.79 -11.54
C ALA A 277 21.31 9.41 -11.98
N THR A 278 21.36 10.52 -12.70
CA THR A 278 20.15 11.16 -13.25
C THR A 278 20.22 11.09 -14.76
N TYR A 279 19.23 10.44 -15.37
CA TYR A 279 19.10 10.31 -16.81
C TYR A 279 18.05 11.29 -17.31
N PRO A 280 18.41 12.28 -18.16
CA PRO A 280 17.43 13.22 -18.70
C PRO A 280 16.39 12.45 -19.53
N LEU A 281 15.12 12.92 -19.56
CA LEU A 281 14.04 12.22 -20.27
C LEU A 281 14.38 11.91 -21.73
N ARG A 282 15.02 12.85 -22.44
CA ARG A 282 15.50 12.67 -23.83
C ARG A 282 16.52 11.54 -24.03
N SER A 283 17.16 11.07 -22.95
CA SER A 283 18.10 9.95 -23.02
C SER A 283 17.41 8.60 -22.84
N VAL A 284 16.15 8.56 -22.38
CA VAL A 284 15.41 7.31 -22.20
C VAL A 284 14.95 6.82 -23.57
N LEU A 285 15.61 5.79 -24.10
CA LEU A 285 15.30 5.19 -25.40
C LEU A 285 14.12 4.21 -25.30
N SER A 286 14.06 3.45 -24.20
CA SER A 286 12.96 2.52 -23.97
C SER A 286 12.76 2.25 -22.48
N ALA A 287 11.51 2.05 -22.09
CA ALA A 287 11.13 1.56 -20.77
C ALA A 287 10.08 0.48 -20.96
N SER A 288 10.32 -0.72 -20.45
CA SER A 288 9.40 -1.85 -20.62
C SER A 288 9.26 -2.66 -19.34
N ARG A 289 8.07 -3.20 -19.15
CA ARG A 289 7.76 -4.17 -18.11
C ARG A 289 8.03 -5.57 -18.66
N GLU A 290 8.99 -6.27 -18.09
CA GLU A 290 9.24 -7.68 -18.37
C GLU A 290 8.61 -8.53 -17.28
N VAL A 291 7.64 -9.38 -17.65
CA VAL A 291 7.13 -10.42 -16.76
C VAL A 291 8.19 -11.51 -16.66
N ARG A 292 8.55 -11.89 -15.43
CA ARG A 292 9.63 -12.84 -15.20
C ARG A 292 9.18 -14.24 -15.62
N TYR A 293 9.71 -14.73 -16.74
CA TYR A 293 9.46 -16.06 -17.32
C TYR A 293 7.99 -16.40 -17.62
N PRO A 294 7.34 -15.72 -18.57
CA PRO A 294 5.96 -16.03 -18.93
C PRO A 294 5.77 -17.47 -19.44
N ARG A 295 6.86 -18.16 -19.80
CA ARG A 295 6.84 -19.53 -20.34
C ARG A 295 7.61 -20.55 -19.48
N ALA A 296 8.14 -20.17 -18.30
CA ALA A 296 8.90 -21.14 -17.49
C ALA A 296 8.03 -22.30 -17.02
N HIS A 297 6.77 -22.04 -16.65
CA HIS A 297 5.85 -23.10 -16.24
C HIS A 297 5.60 -24.11 -17.37
N LEU A 298 5.42 -23.64 -18.60
CA LEU A 298 5.28 -24.52 -19.79
C LEU A 298 6.53 -25.36 -20.02
N LEU A 299 7.72 -24.79 -19.82
CA LEU A 299 8.98 -25.47 -20.09
C LEU A 299 9.30 -26.49 -19.00
N VAL A 300 9.04 -26.15 -17.72
CA VAL A 300 9.20 -27.10 -16.60
C VAL A 300 8.19 -28.24 -16.72
N GLY A 301 6.94 -27.92 -17.05
CA GLY A 301 5.91 -28.91 -17.28
C GLY A 301 6.24 -29.85 -18.45
N ALA A 302 6.64 -29.29 -19.61
CA ALA A 302 7.06 -30.09 -20.76
C ALA A 302 8.27 -30.99 -20.47
N VAL A 303 9.25 -30.52 -19.69
CA VAL A 303 10.41 -31.33 -19.27
C VAL A 303 9.98 -32.45 -18.31
N ALA A 304 9.11 -32.15 -17.34
CA ALA A 304 8.60 -33.15 -16.41
C ALA A 304 7.78 -34.23 -17.14
N LEU A 305 6.91 -33.82 -18.07
CA LEU A 305 6.14 -34.73 -18.91
C LEU A 305 7.08 -35.59 -19.78
N GLY A 306 8.04 -34.98 -20.47
CA GLY A 306 9.00 -35.69 -21.31
C GLY A 306 9.84 -36.71 -20.53
N ALA A 307 10.33 -36.35 -19.34
CA ALA A 307 11.05 -37.27 -18.47
C ALA A 307 10.15 -38.42 -18.00
N SER A 308 8.89 -38.13 -17.65
CA SER A 308 7.93 -39.16 -17.24
C SER A 308 7.57 -40.13 -18.37
N LEU A 309 7.45 -39.63 -19.60
CA LEU A 309 7.16 -40.44 -20.80
C LEU A 309 8.34 -41.34 -21.14
N LEU A 310 9.57 -40.84 -21.03
CA LEU A 310 10.76 -41.65 -21.28
C LEU A 310 10.91 -42.77 -20.26
N VAL A 311 10.91 -42.44 -18.96
CA VAL A 311 11.14 -43.44 -17.91
C VAL A 311 9.93 -44.36 -17.76
N GLY A 312 8.72 -43.81 -17.74
CA GLY A 312 7.48 -44.58 -17.63
C GLY A 312 7.22 -45.45 -18.85
N GLY A 313 7.50 -44.95 -20.05
CA GLY A 313 7.40 -45.72 -21.30
C GLY A 313 8.37 -46.91 -21.35
N LEU A 314 9.61 -46.74 -20.88
CA LEU A 314 10.58 -47.83 -20.75
C LEU A 314 10.07 -48.93 -19.80
N TRP A 315 9.48 -48.56 -18.67
CA TRP A 315 8.95 -49.52 -17.69
C TRP A 315 7.70 -50.22 -18.19
N VAL A 316 6.81 -49.52 -18.88
CA VAL A 316 5.65 -50.14 -19.53
C VAL A 316 6.10 -51.13 -20.60
N ALA A 317 7.05 -50.74 -21.46
CA ALA A 317 7.57 -51.63 -22.51
C ALA A 317 8.19 -52.90 -21.92
N GLU A 318 8.98 -52.77 -20.86
CA GLU A 318 9.56 -53.92 -20.16
C GLU A 318 8.50 -54.77 -19.47
N GLY A 319 7.51 -54.15 -18.82
CA GLY A 319 6.39 -54.86 -18.19
C GLY A 319 5.53 -55.65 -19.19
N VAL A 320 5.34 -55.13 -20.41
CA VAL A 320 4.67 -55.88 -21.50
C VAL A 320 5.52 -57.08 -21.91
N ARG A 321 6.84 -56.89 -22.01
CA ARG A 321 7.78 -57.93 -22.44
C ARG A 321 7.91 -59.06 -21.41
N THR A 322 7.93 -58.74 -20.12
CA THR A 322 8.10 -59.71 -19.02
C THR A 322 6.78 -60.29 -18.52
N GLY A 323 5.64 -59.63 -18.81
CA GLY A 323 4.33 -59.98 -18.27
C GLY A 323 4.12 -59.52 -16.82
N GLU A 324 5.01 -58.70 -16.26
CA GLU A 324 4.92 -58.23 -14.88
C GLU A 324 3.97 -57.04 -14.73
N THR A 325 2.82 -57.27 -14.09
CA THR A 325 1.80 -56.23 -13.86
C THR A 325 2.29 -55.04 -13.05
N TYR A 326 3.24 -55.26 -12.12
CA TYR A 326 3.80 -54.19 -11.30
C TYR A 326 4.56 -53.14 -12.12
N LEU A 327 5.36 -53.57 -13.11
CA LEU A 327 6.08 -52.66 -14.01
C LEU A 327 5.13 -51.84 -14.88
N LEU A 328 4.04 -52.46 -15.36
CA LEU A 328 2.98 -51.78 -16.11
C LEU A 328 2.31 -50.68 -15.29
N MET A 329 1.92 -51.01 -14.05
CA MET A 329 1.25 -50.07 -13.14
C MET A 329 2.19 -48.92 -12.73
N ALA A 330 3.44 -49.24 -12.40
CA ALA A 330 4.43 -48.24 -12.01
C ALA A 330 4.78 -47.29 -13.18
N GLY A 331 5.00 -47.84 -14.38
CA GLY A 331 5.27 -47.04 -15.58
C GLY A 331 4.09 -46.16 -15.98
N GLY A 332 2.87 -46.71 -15.99
CA GLY A 332 1.65 -45.93 -16.26
C GLY A 332 1.41 -44.83 -15.21
N GLY A 333 1.64 -45.14 -13.93
CA GLY A 333 1.56 -44.17 -12.84
C GLY A 333 2.56 -43.03 -12.99
N LEU A 334 3.79 -43.31 -13.45
CA LEU A 334 4.81 -42.30 -13.68
C LEU A 334 4.40 -41.34 -14.80
N VAL A 335 3.89 -41.86 -15.92
CA VAL A 335 3.38 -41.05 -17.05
C VAL A 335 2.22 -40.15 -16.59
N LEU A 336 1.27 -40.71 -15.84
CA LEU A 336 0.14 -39.95 -15.31
C LEU A 336 0.61 -38.84 -14.37
N LEU A 337 1.58 -39.11 -13.50
CA LEU A 337 2.16 -38.12 -12.59
C LEU A 337 2.82 -36.97 -13.36
N GLY A 338 3.57 -37.27 -14.43
CA GLY A 338 4.19 -36.23 -15.25
C GLY A 338 3.17 -35.33 -15.95
N ALA A 339 2.09 -35.91 -16.46
CA ALA A 339 0.98 -35.15 -17.04
C ALA A 339 0.25 -34.28 -16.01
N LEU A 340 -0.01 -34.82 -14.81
CA LEU A 340 -0.61 -34.05 -13.71
C LEU A 340 0.31 -32.93 -13.23
N LEU A 341 1.63 -33.14 -13.20
CA LEU A 341 2.59 -32.12 -12.85
C LEU A 341 2.62 -31.00 -13.91
N ASP A 342 2.63 -31.33 -15.20
CA ASP A 342 2.57 -30.35 -16.29
C ASP A 342 1.31 -29.46 -16.20
N LEU A 343 0.14 -30.09 -16.03
CA LEU A 343 -1.13 -29.38 -15.83
C LEU A 343 -1.15 -28.56 -14.54
N GLY A 344 -0.69 -29.13 -13.42
CA GLY A 344 -0.66 -28.48 -12.12
C GLY A 344 0.27 -27.26 -12.09
N LEU A 345 1.42 -27.35 -12.75
CA LEU A 345 2.36 -26.24 -12.91
C LEU A 345 1.80 -25.14 -13.82
N GLY A 346 0.91 -25.48 -14.76
CA GLY A 346 0.18 -24.50 -15.58
C GLY A 346 -0.86 -23.69 -14.80
N VAL A 347 -1.44 -24.26 -13.74
CA VAL A 347 -2.46 -23.60 -12.89
C VAL A 347 -1.84 -22.86 -11.71
N LEU A 348 -0.71 -23.35 -11.19
CA LEU A 348 0.02 -22.69 -10.11
C LEU A 348 0.59 -21.36 -10.60
N PRO A 349 0.25 -20.22 -9.96
CA PRO A 349 0.84 -18.93 -10.30
C PRO A 349 2.32 -18.93 -9.87
N PHE A 350 3.21 -19.48 -10.70
CA PHE A 350 4.66 -19.41 -10.53
C PHE A 350 5.15 -18.00 -10.88
N GLY A 351 4.81 -17.09 -9.99
CA GLY A 351 5.19 -15.69 -9.96
C GLY A 351 4.61 -15.16 -8.67
N ARG A 352 5.42 -14.55 -7.82
CA ARG A 352 4.86 -13.74 -6.73
C ARG A 352 3.93 -12.73 -7.38
N ARG A 353 2.62 -12.96 -7.31
CA ARG A 353 1.60 -12.10 -7.92
C ARG A 353 1.94 -10.65 -7.55
N GLY A 354 1.91 -9.77 -8.55
CA GLY A 354 2.24 -8.35 -8.38
C GLY A 354 3.75 -8.02 -8.33
N ARG A 355 4.66 -8.92 -8.73
CA ARG A 355 6.10 -8.61 -8.83
C ARG A 355 6.62 -8.75 -10.25
N VAL A 356 7.05 -7.65 -10.85
CA VAL A 356 7.54 -7.59 -12.24
C VAL A 356 8.99 -7.13 -12.30
N ALA A 357 9.62 -7.27 -13.47
CA ALA A 357 10.86 -6.61 -13.79
C ALA A 357 10.60 -5.36 -14.63
N LEU A 358 11.30 -4.28 -14.33
CA LEU A 358 11.27 -3.03 -15.09
C LEU A 358 12.64 -2.84 -15.72
N ARG A 359 12.67 -2.70 -17.04
CA ARG A 359 13.87 -2.45 -17.82
C ARG A 359 13.81 -1.05 -18.41
N LEU A 360 14.85 -0.27 -18.14
CA LEU A 360 15.06 1.07 -18.64
C LEU A 360 16.36 1.08 -19.45
N ASP A 361 16.28 1.47 -20.72
CA ASP A 361 17.44 1.72 -21.57
C ASP A 361 17.60 3.23 -21.72
N ALA A 362 18.61 3.79 -21.06
CA ALA A 362 19.04 5.15 -21.25
C ALA A 362 20.26 5.13 -22.20
N GLY A 363 20.25 5.96 -23.24
CA GLY A 363 21.27 6.02 -24.28
C GLY A 363 22.70 6.11 -23.72
N GLY A 364 23.69 5.72 -24.54
CA GLY A 364 25.08 5.65 -24.09
C GLY A 364 25.42 4.37 -23.32
N ASN A 365 24.74 3.26 -23.61
CA ASN A 365 24.97 1.93 -23.01
C ASN A 365 24.57 1.84 -21.52
N HIS A 366 23.71 2.74 -21.04
CA HIS A 366 23.22 2.75 -19.66
C HIS A 366 21.91 1.97 -19.53
N ARG A 367 22.02 0.68 -19.22
CA ARG A 367 20.87 -0.19 -18.98
C ARG A 367 20.63 -0.38 -17.49
N VAL A 368 19.43 -0.06 -17.05
CA VAL A 368 18.99 -0.26 -15.67
C VAL A 368 17.86 -1.28 -15.67
N ALA A 369 18.04 -2.37 -14.91
CA ALA A 369 17.05 -3.40 -14.77
C ALA A 369 16.73 -3.60 -13.28
N LEU A 370 15.47 -3.32 -12.93
CA LEU A 370 14.91 -3.57 -11.61
C LEU A 370 14.13 -4.87 -11.65
N VAL A 371 14.39 -5.77 -10.69
CA VAL A 371 13.66 -7.02 -10.54
C VAL A 371 12.91 -7.02 -9.21
N GLY A 372 11.69 -7.55 -9.22
CA GLY A 372 10.86 -7.68 -8.02
C GLY A 372 10.20 -6.37 -7.59
N ALA A 373 10.00 -5.45 -8.54
CA ALA A 373 9.22 -4.24 -8.32
C ALA A 373 7.72 -4.58 -8.27
N ASP A 374 6.96 -3.79 -7.52
CA ASP A 374 5.50 -3.92 -7.44
C ASP A 374 4.85 -3.58 -8.79
N GLU A 375 3.97 -4.44 -9.29
CA GLU A 375 3.35 -4.32 -10.61
C GLU A 375 2.56 -3.02 -10.76
N ALA A 376 1.69 -2.71 -9.80
CA ALA A 376 0.86 -1.51 -9.85
C ALA A 376 1.72 -0.24 -9.85
N ARG A 377 2.80 -0.22 -9.06
CA ARG A 377 3.76 0.91 -9.05
C ARG A 377 4.54 1.02 -10.35
N VAL A 378 4.97 -0.10 -10.94
CA VAL A 378 5.67 -0.11 -12.24
C VAL A 378 4.76 0.41 -13.35
N ASP A 379 3.50 -0.02 -13.38
CA ASP A 379 2.53 0.43 -14.38
C ASP A 379 2.18 1.92 -14.22
N ALA A 380 2.10 2.41 -12.98
CA ALA A 380 1.92 3.83 -12.71
C ALA A 380 3.15 4.65 -13.14
N PHE A 381 4.35 4.14 -12.87
CA PHE A 381 5.61 4.77 -13.27
C PHE A 381 5.76 4.85 -14.79
N LEU A 382 5.50 3.75 -15.51
CA LEU A 382 5.58 3.71 -16.97
C LEU A 382 4.57 4.66 -17.62
N ARG A 383 3.33 4.70 -17.14
CA ARG A 383 2.29 5.63 -17.63
C ARG A 383 2.63 7.10 -17.40
N GLU A 384 3.30 7.42 -16.30
CA GLU A 384 3.77 8.79 -16.05
C GLU A 384 4.98 9.13 -16.91
N LEU A 385 5.93 8.20 -17.05
CA LEU A 385 7.10 8.37 -17.91
C LEU A 385 6.68 8.63 -19.36
N GLU A 386 5.73 7.86 -19.88
CA GLU A 386 5.14 8.06 -21.21
C GLU A 386 4.50 9.44 -21.35
N ARG A 387 3.68 9.86 -20.37
CA ARG A 387 3.06 11.21 -20.37
C ARG A 387 4.10 12.34 -20.37
N ARG A 388 5.20 12.20 -19.64
CA ARG A 388 6.29 13.21 -19.61
C ARG A 388 7.12 13.22 -20.88
N LEU A 389 7.36 12.04 -21.48
CA LEU A 389 8.05 11.94 -22.76
C LEU A 389 7.25 12.60 -23.89
N ALA A 390 5.92 12.39 -23.92
CA ALA A 390 5.04 13.04 -24.88
C ALA A 390 5.12 14.58 -24.80
N ARG A 391 5.08 15.14 -23.59
CA ARG A 391 5.19 16.60 -23.36
C ARG A 391 6.56 17.19 -23.67
N ALA A 392 7.62 16.39 -23.60
CA ALA A 392 8.99 16.86 -23.86
C ALA A 392 9.38 16.77 -25.34
N GLY A 393 8.58 16.10 -26.16
CA GLY A 393 8.76 16.02 -27.62
C GLY A 393 7.98 17.08 -28.41
N GLU A 394 7.02 17.74 -27.77
CA GLU A 394 6.42 19.01 -28.21
C GLU A 394 7.37 20.18 -27.88
#